data_AF-A0AB39MCC8-F1
#
_entry.id   AF-A0AB39MCC8-F1
#
_cell.length_a   1.000
_cell.length_b   1.000
_cell.length_c   1.000
_cell.angle_alpha   90.00
_cell.angle_beta   90.00
_cell.angle_gamma   90.00
#
_symmetry.space_group_name_H-M   'P 1'
#
loop_
_entity.id
_entity.type
_entity.pdbx_description
1 polymer ?
#
loop_
_entity_poly.entity_id
_entity_poly.type
_entity_poly.pdbx_seq_one_letter_code
_entity_poly.pdbx_strand_id
1 'polypeptide(L)'
;MYKQRRSVNGKDYSTYVCPKGVGKAGIHRPNVVLASSVDELVTRRYLTVFGASYLKRWSEPDGSAVLQLSEVRGQIDRLAGSLAQLDPSGRAGQLVIQQITALEQREIELRKEADHAEGRWVDAGGPVSVEWERRDDEGRRALLATWGPLRRSDRPRPRTKEVRRIAGNRALRRPGMGPRERSGYR
;
A
#
# COMPACT_ATOMS: atom_id res chain seq x y z
N MET A 1 -1.18 -32.69 12.01
CA MET A 1 -1.43 -33.54 10.83
C MET A 1 -0.27 -33.30 9.88
N TYR A 2 0.27 -34.32 9.21
CA TYR A 2 1.32 -34.14 8.19
C TYR A 2 0.91 -34.83 6.89
N LYS A 3 1.39 -34.32 5.74
CA LYS A 3 1.15 -34.91 4.42
C LYS A 3 2.24 -35.93 4.13
N GLN A 4 1.88 -37.20 4.00
CA GLN A 4 2.74 -38.23 3.45
C GLN A 4 2.58 -38.22 1.93
N ARG A 5 3.66 -37.87 1.21
CA ARG A 5 3.64 -37.78 -0.24
C ARG A 5 3.91 -39.14 -0.88
N ARG A 6 3.09 -39.53 -1.85
CA ARG A 6 3.30 -40.74 -2.63
C ARG A 6 2.75 -40.53 -4.04
N SER A 7 3.61 -40.57 -5.05
CA SER A 7 3.20 -40.60 -6.45
C SER A 7 3.57 -41.95 -7.07
N VAL A 8 2.65 -42.54 -7.84
CA VAL A 8 2.88 -43.79 -8.58
C VAL A 8 2.32 -43.61 -9.98
N ASN A 9 3.15 -43.82 -11.01
CA ASN A 9 2.78 -43.68 -12.42
C ASN A 9 2.11 -42.33 -12.73
N GLY A 10 2.63 -41.23 -12.17
CA GLY A 10 2.07 -39.88 -12.36
C GLY A 10 0.77 -39.59 -11.61
N LYS A 11 0.21 -40.55 -10.87
CA LYS A 11 -0.98 -40.36 -10.02
C LYS A 11 -0.56 -40.05 -8.58
N ASP A 12 -1.21 -39.06 -7.97
CA ASP A 12 -1.00 -38.69 -6.57
C ASP A 12 -1.84 -39.57 -5.64
N TYR A 13 -1.16 -40.32 -4.77
CA TYR A 13 -1.71 -41.15 -3.70
C TYR A 13 -1.32 -40.60 -2.32
N SER A 14 -1.01 -39.31 -2.24
CA SER A 14 -0.66 -38.67 -0.98
C SER A 14 -1.79 -38.79 0.04
N THR A 15 -1.42 -38.89 1.31
CA THR A 15 -2.37 -38.98 2.42
C THR A 15 -2.02 -37.99 3.51
N TYR A 16 -3.04 -37.54 4.24
CA TYR A 16 -2.83 -36.78 5.47
C TYR A 16 -2.99 -37.71 6.67
N VAL A 17 -2.00 -37.70 7.56
CA VAL A 17 -1.96 -38.57 8.74
C VAL A 17 -2.12 -37.75 10.02
N CYS A 18 -3.04 -38.17 10.89
CA CYS A 18 -3.19 -37.61 12.22
C CYS A 18 -2.22 -38.30 13.20
N PRO A 19 -1.26 -37.56 13.81
CA PRO A 19 -0.28 -38.16 14.72
C PRO A 19 -0.88 -38.65 16.03
N LYS A 20 -2.07 -38.16 16.43
CA LYS A 20 -2.77 -38.53 17.68
C LYS A 20 -3.73 -39.70 17.51
N GLY A 21 -3.61 -40.44 16.41
CA GLY A 21 -4.54 -41.47 15.99
C GLY A 21 -4.57 -42.78 16.78
N VAL A 22 -3.82 -42.88 17.87
CA VAL A 22 -3.79 -44.09 18.69
C VAL A 22 -4.99 -44.05 19.64
N GLY A 23 -6.01 -44.85 19.38
CA GLY A 23 -7.13 -45.03 20.30
C GLY A 23 -6.65 -45.63 21.64
N LYS A 24 -7.32 -45.30 22.75
CA LYS A 24 -7.00 -45.78 24.11
C LYS A 24 -6.94 -47.33 24.28
N ALA A 25 -7.35 -48.10 23.28
CA ALA A 25 -7.47 -49.57 23.34
C ALA A 25 -6.95 -50.29 22.07
N GLY A 26 -6.03 -49.69 21.30
CA GLY A 26 -5.46 -50.35 20.10
C GLY A 26 -6.42 -50.46 18.90
N ILE A 27 -7.67 -50.01 19.03
CA ILE A 27 -8.61 -49.89 17.91
C ILE A 27 -8.22 -48.67 17.07
N HIS A 28 -7.58 -48.91 15.93
CA HIS A 28 -7.24 -47.87 14.98
C HIS A 28 -8.53 -47.27 14.39
N ARG A 29 -8.88 -46.03 14.74
CA ARG A 29 -9.72 -45.23 13.84
C ARG A 29 -8.90 -44.94 12.59
N PRO A 30 -9.51 -44.90 11.38
CA PRO A 30 -8.78 -44.50 10.18
C PRO A 30 -8.26 -43.07 10.36
N ASN A 31 -6.95 -42.94 10.62
CA ASN A 31 -6.26 -41.67 10.84
C ASN A 31 -5.61 -41.13 9.56
N VAL A 32 -5.90 -41.78 8.45
CA VAL A 32 -5.34 -41.54 7.14
C VAL A 32 -6.50 -41.12 6.26
N VAL A 33 -6.41 -39.91 5.72
CA VAL A 33 -7.38 -39.39 4.75
C VAL A 33 -6.64 -39.15 3.44
N LEU A 34 -7.27 -39.49 2.32
CA LEU A 34 -6.71 -39.21 1.00
C LEU A 34 -6.51 -37.70 0.84
N ALA A 35 -5.31 -37.29 0.42
CA ALA A 35 -4.98 -35.88 0.36
C ALA A 35 -5.81 -35.14 -0.70
N SER A 36 -6.05 -35.75 -1.86
CA SER A 36 -6.85 -35.14 -2.94
C SER A 36 -8.26 -34.77 -2.47
N SER A 37 -8.95 -35.65 -1.76
CA SER A 37 -10.31 -35.38 -1.25
C SER A 37 -10.35 -34.23 -0.24
N VAL A 38 -9.32 -34.12 0.62
CA VAL A 38 -9.21 -33.01 1.58
C VAL A 38 -8.87 -31.72 0.86
N ASP A 39 -7.89 -31.75 -0.04
CA ASP A 39 -7.41 -30.60 -0.79
C ASP A 39 -8.56 -30.03 -1.67
N GLU A 40 -9.36 -30.88 -2.32
CA GLU A 40 -10.56 -30.47 -3.07
C GLU A 40 -11.65 -29.85 -2.19
N LEU A 41 -11.94 -30.43 -1.03
CA LEU A 41 -12.96 -29.92 -0.12
C LEU A 41 -12.56 -28.55 0.44
N VAL A 42 -11.30 -28.40 0.86
CA VAL A 42 -10.76 -27.14 1.35
C VAL A 42 -10.75 -26.09 0.24
N THR A 43 -10.32 -26.47 -0.97
CA THR A 43 -10.33 -25.60 -2.15
C THR A 43 -11.73 -25.09 -2.45
N ARG A 44 -12.72 -25.99 -2.52
CA ARG A 44 -14.11 -25.61 -2.79
C ARG A 44 -14.62 -24.64 -1.74
N ARG A 45 -14.42 -24.95 -0.45
CA ARG A 45 -14.86 -24.08 0.64
C ARG A 45 -14.17 -22.72 0.59
N TYR A 46 -12.88 -22.68 0.29
CA TYR A 46 -12.12 -21.45 0.13
C TYR A 46 -12.69 -20.60 -1.01
N LEU A 47 -12.91 -21.19 -2.18
CA LEU A 47 -13.45 -20.49 -3.35
C LEU A 47 -14.91 -20.06 -3.17
N THR A 48 -15.73 -20.81 -2.44
CA THR A 48 -17.10 -20.38 -2.11
C THR A 48 -17.10 -19.10 -1.27
N VAL A 49 -16.17 -18.98 -0.32
CA VAL A 49 -16.13 -17.82 0.59
C VAL A 49 -15.40 -16.64 -0.06
N PHE A 50 -14.27 -16.90 -0.72
CA PHE A 50 -13.34 -15.87 -1.17
C PHE A 50 -13.25 -15.73 -2.69
N GLY A 51 -13.82 -16.64 -3.48
CA GLY A 51 -13.64 -16.67 -4.93
C GLY A 51 -14.03 -15.38 -5.63
N ALA A 52 -15.10 -14.73 -5.16
CA ALA A 52 -15.56 -13.43 -5.68
C ALA A 52 -14.78 -12.21 -5.13
N SER A 53 -13.93 -12.41 -4.12
CA SER A 53 -13.10 -11.33 -3.58
C SER A 53 -11.99 -10.99 -4.56
N TYR A 54 -11.68 -9.70 -4.70
CA TYR A 54 -10.60 -9.24 -5.57
C TYR A 54 -9.29 -9.19 -4.82
N LEU A 55 -8.23 -9.71 -5.46
CA LEU A 55 -6.88 -9.50 -4.96
C LEU A 55 -6.53 -8.02 -5.08
N LYS A 56 -6.12 -7.42 -3.97
CA LYS A 56 -5.61 -6.06 -3.93
C LYS A 56 -4.14 -6.06 -3.50
N ARG A 57 -3.35 -5.17 -4.09
CA ARG A 57 -1.98 -4.86 -3.66
C ARG A 57 -1.94 -3.45 -3.11
N TRP A 58 -1.23 -3.24 -2.01
CA TRP A 58 -0.95 -1.88 -1.55
C TRP A 58 0.03 -1.21 -2.52
N SER A 59 -0.39 -0.10 -3.09
CA SER A 59 0.49 0.82 -3.80
C SER A 59 1.02 1.82 -2.79
N GLU A 60 2.34 1.90 -2.66
CA GLU A 60 2.97 2.93 -1.84
C GLU A 60 2.62 4.33 -2.37
N PRO A 61 2.47 5.31 -1.47
CA PRO A 61 2.29 6.69 -1.87
C PRO A 61 3.54 7.21 -2.58
N ASP A 62 3.39 7.68 -3.80
CA ASP A 62 4.47 8.41 -4.48
C ASP A 62 4.44 9.87 -4.05
N GLY A 63 5.42 10.26 -3.23
CA GLY A 63 5.59 11.65 -2.77
C GLY A 63 6.15 12.59 -3.84
N SER A 64 6.50 12.07 -5.03
CA SER A 64 7.08 12.86 -6.12
C SER A 64 6.17 14.00 -6.57
N ALA A 65 4.85 13.78 -6.65
CA ALA A 65 3.89 14.80 -7.04
C ALA A 65 3.83 15.97 -6.04
N VAL A 66 3.96 15.71 -4.73
CA VAL A 66 4.00 16.74 -3.69
C VAL A 66 5.27 17.59 -3.81
N LEU A 67 6.41 16.95 -4.08
CA LEU A 67 7.68 17.66 -4.29
C LEU A 67 7.64 18.52 -5.55
N GLN A 68 7.18 17.97 -6.67
CA GLN A 68 7.03 18.70 -7.93
C GLN A 68 6.04 19.87 -7.81
N LEU A 69 4.96 19.70 -7.05
CA LEU A 69 4.00 20.77 -6.79
C LEU A 69 4.66 21.96 -6.07
N SER A 70 5.53 21.68 -5.08
CA SER A 70 6.26 22.73 -4.37
C SER A 70 7.24 23.49 -5.27
N GLU A 71 7.86 22.81 -6.23
CA GLU A 71 8.77 23.41 -7.19
C GLU A 71 8.02 24.31 -8.18
N VAL A 72 6.91 23.82 -8.75
CA VAL A 72 6.08 24.58 -9.70
C VAL A 72 5.55 25.86 -9.05
N ARG A 73 5.05 25.80 -7.81
CA ARG A 73 4.62 26.99 -7.07
C ARG A 73 5.75 28.01 -6.90
N GLY A 74 6.94 27.55 -6.52
CA GLY A 74 8.11 28.43 -6.40
C GLY A 74 8.59 29.01 -7.74
N GLN A 75 8.31 28.37 -8.88
CA GLN A 75 8.56 28.95 -10.21
C GLN A 75 7.51 30.02 -10.56
N ILE A 76 6.23 29.77 -10.27
CA ILE A 76 5.14 30.76 -10.45
C ILE A 76 5.43 32.02 -9.63
N ASP A 77 5.77 31.88 -8.34
CA ASP A 77 6.07 33.01 -7.46
C ASP A 77 7.23 33.88 -8.00
N ARG A 78 8.27 33.24 -8.52
CA ARG A 78 9.42 33.94 -9.12
C ARG A 78 9.02 34.68 -10.39
N LEU A 79 8.26 34.04 -11.29
CA LEU A 79 7.80 34.66 -12.53
C LEU A 79 6.80 35.80 -12.27
N ALA A 80 5.90 35.65 -11.31
CA ALA A 80 4.98 36.70 -10.88
C ALA A 80 5.74 37.90 -10.29
N GLY A 81 6.78 37.66 -9.49
CA GLY A 81 7.68 38.69 -9.00
C GLY A 81 8.43 39.42 -10.11
N SER A 82 8.89 38.70 -11.15
CA SER A 82 9.48 39.31 -12.35
C SER A 82 8.48 40.11 -13.17
N LEU A 83 7.23 39.64 -13.28
CA LEU A 83 6.17 40.34 -14.02
C LEU A 83 5.85 41.70 -13.38
N ALA A 84 5.95 41.83 -12.05
CA ALA A 84 5.76 43.10 -11.36
C ALA A 84 6.75 44.20 -11.78
N GLN A 85 7.88 43.83 -12.39
CA GLN A 85 8.91 44.76 -12.89
C GLN A 85 8.84 44.97 -14.42
N LEU A 86 7.93 44.28 -15.11
CA LEU A 86 7.79 44.32 -16.57
C LEU A 86 6.47 44.99 -16.96
N ASP A 87 6.44 45.59 -18.16
CA ASP A 87 5.17 46.01 -18.77
C ASP A 87 4.38 44.76 -19.19
N PRO A 88 3.17 44.53 -18.63
CA PRO A 88 2.33 43.38 -18.99
C PRO A 88 1.90 43.37 -20.46
N SER A 89 1.81 44.55 -21.08
CA SER A 89 1.43 44.72 -22.48
C SER A 89 2.62 44.52 -23.42
N GLY A 90 3.83 44.59 -22.89
CA GLY A 90 5.07 44.37 -23.64
C GLY A 90 5.30 42.90 -23.96
N ARG A 91 6.08 42.63 -25.02
CA ARG A 91 6.41 41.27 -25.47
C ARG A 91 7.01 40.39 -24.36
N ALA A 92 7.86 40.96 -23.51
CA ALA A 92 8.46 40.24 -22.38
C ALA A 92 7.42 39.88 -21.29
N GLY A 93 6.52 40.82 -20.96
CA GLY A 93 5.42 40.56 -20.01
C GLY A 93 4.46 39.49 -20.52
N GLN A 94 4.09 39.53 -21.81
CA GLN A 94 3.24 38.53 -22.45
C GLN A 94 3.85 37.12 -22.43
N LEU A 95 5.17 36.99 -22.64
CA LEU A 95 5.86 35.69 -22.54
C LEU A 95 5.84 35.15 -21.10
N VAL A 96 6.05 36.01 -20.10
CA VAL A 96 5.99 35.60 -18.69
C VAL A 96 4.58 35.17 -18.30
N ILE A 97 3.54 35.90 -18.77
CA ILE A 97 2.13 35.52 -18.55
C ILE A 97 1.85 34.13 -19.14
N GLN A 98 2.28 33.85 -20.37
CA GLN A 98 2.10 32.53 -21.00
C GLN A 98 2.79 31.41 -20.21
N GLN A 99 3.99 31.67 -19.68
CA GLN A 99 4.72 30.71 -18.85
C GLN A 99 4.01 30.46 -17.52
N ILE A 100 3.50 31.50 -16.86
CA ILE A 100 2.72 31.39 -15.63
C ILE A 100 1.47 30.53 -15.90
N THR A 101 0.70 30.83 -16.95
CA THR A 101 -0.50 30.06 -17.29
C THR A 101 -0.20 28.58 -17.58
N ALA A 102 0.91 28.29 -18.26
CA ALA A 102 1.33 26.91 -18.49
C ALA A 102 1.70 26.18 -17.18
N LEU A 103 2.38 26.87 -16.27
CA LEU A 103 2.74 26.33 -14.94
C LEU A 103 1.52 26.16 -14.04
N GLU A 104 0.54 27.05 -14.09
CA GLU A 104 -0.74 26.93 -13.36
C GLU A 104 -1.53 25.69 -13.84
N GLN A 105 -1.55 25.45 -15.15
CA GLN A 105 -2.17 24.24 -15.70
C GLN A 105 -1.47 22.97 -15.20
N ARG A 106 -0.14 22.99 -15.17
CA ARG A 106 0.65 21.88 -14.62
C ARG A 106 0.43 21.71 -13.11
N GLU A 107 0.25 22.80 -12.37
CA GLU A 107 -0.06 22.78 -10.95
C GLU A 107 -1.40 22.06 -10.69
N ILE A 108 -2.43 22.33 -11.50
CA ILE A 108 -3.74 21.68 -11.37
C ILE A 108 -3.63 20.16 -11.56
N GLU A 109 -2.83 19.71 -12.52
CA GLU A 109 -2.56 18.28 -12.75
C GLU A 109 -1.84 17.65 -11.55
N LEU A 110 -0.77 18.30 -11.08
CA LEU A 110 0.01 17.81 -9.95
C LEU A 110 -0.77 17.83 -8.63
N ARG A 111 -1.70 18.77 -8.44
CA ARG A 111 -2.61 18.76 -7.27
C ARG A 111 -3.50 17.52 -7.27
N LYS A 112 -4.10 17.18 -8.42
CA LYS A 112 -4.90 15.95 -8.54
C LYS A 112 -4.07 14.71 -8.23
N GLU A 113 -2.82 14.68 -8.70
CA GLU A 113 -1.93 13.55 -8.46
C GLU A 113 -1.41 13.51 -7.01
N ALA A 114 -1.16 14.66 -6.40
CA ALA A 114 -0.79 14.80 -4.99
C ALA A 114 -1.95 14.46 -4.03
N ASP A 115 -3.20 14.77 -4.39
CA ASP A 115 -4.39 14.32 -3.67
C ASP A 115 -4.51 12.78 -3.69
N HIS A 116 -3.81 12.11 -4.61
CA HIS A 116 -3.68 10.66 -4.69
C HIS A 116 -2.38 10.12 -4.06
N ALA A 117 -1.60 10.95 -3.37
CA ALA A 117 -0.37 10.58 -2.66
C ALA A 117 -0.62 9.90 -1.30
N GLU A 118 -1.84 9.43 -1.03
CA GLU A 118 -2.10 8.47 0.05
C GLU A 118 -2.00 7.05 -0.52
N GLY A 119 -1.31 6.15 0.19
CA GLY A 119 -1.18 4.77 -0.26
C GLY A 119 -2.57 4.13 -0.41
N ARG A 120 -2.75 3.33 -1.47
CA ARG A 120 -4.06 2.78 -1.84
C ARG A 120 -4.00 1.31 -2.20
N TRP A 121 -5.11 0.62 -1.99
CA TRP A 121 -5.31 -0.73 -2.46
C TRP A 121 -5.67 -0.72 -3.95
N VAL A 122 -4.74 -1.13 -4.81
CA VAL A 122 -4.96 -1.29 -6.26
C VAL A 122 -5.29 -2.74 -6.60
N ASP A 123 -6.05 -2.95 -7.68
CA ASP A 123 -6.32 -4.30 -8.18
C ASP A 123 -5.03 -5.04 -8.57
N ALA A 124 -4.98 -6.31 -8.20
CA ALA A 124 -3.79 -7.16 -8.33
C ALA A 124 -4.13 -8.52 -8.96
N GLY A 125 -4.78 -8.49 -10.13
CA GLY A 125 -5.02 -9.69 -10.95
C GLY A 125 -6.46 -10.21 -10.95
N GLY A 126 -7.42 -9.48 -10.37
CA GLY A 126 -8.85 -9.81 -10.46
C GLY A 126 -9.35 -10.69 -9.30
N PRO A 127 -10.47 -11.42 -9.50
CA PRO A 127 -11.06 -12.28 -8.48
C PRO A 127 -10.14 -13.43 -8.08
N VAL A 128 -10.21 -13.83 -6.82
CA VAL A 128 -9.43 -14.96 -6.27
C VAL A 128 -9.70 -16.26 -7.03
N SER A 129 -10.91 -16.50 -7.53
CA SER A 129 -11.21 -17.70 -8.33
C SER A 129 -10.39 -17.77 -9.62
N VAL A 130 -10.26 -16.65 -10.33
CA VAL A 130 -9.47 -16.54 -11.56
C VAL A 130 -7.99 -16.76 -11.27
N GLU A 131 -7.49 -16.11 -10.21
CA GLU A 131 -6.10 -16.25 -9.79
C GLU A 131 -5.77 -17.65 -9.24
N TRP A 132 -6.76 -18.34 -8.67
CA TRP A 132 -6.62 -19.71 -8.20
C TRP A 132 -6.41 -20.70 -9.35
N GLU A 133 -7.18 -20.54 -10.43
CA GLU A 133 -7.05 -21.38 -11.64
C GLU A 133 -5.73 -21.13 -12.35
N ARG A 134 -5.29 -19.86 -12.43
CA ARG A 134 -4.05 -19.47 -13.10
C ARG A 134 -2.78 -19.98 -12.43
N ARG A 135 -2.80 -20.18 -11.11
CA ARG A 135 -1.61 -20.52 -10.31
C ARG A 135 -1.41 -22.03 -10.17
N ASP A 136 -0.15 -22.41 -10.05
CA ASP A 136 0.28 -23.76 -9.68
C ASP A 136 0.09 -24.04 -8.18
N ASP A 137 0.45 -25.24 -7.73
CA ASP A 137 0.27 -25.66 -6.35
C ASP A 137 1.08 -24.84 -5.34
N GLU A 138 2.18 -24.22 -5.75
CA GLU A 138 2.95 -23.32 -4.90
C GLU A 138 2.27 -21.96 -4.80
N GLY A 139 1.83 -21.40 -5.93
CA GLY A 139 1.08 -20.14 -5.98
C GLY A 139 -0.27 -20.22 -5.25
N ARG A 140 -0.96 -21.36 -5.30
CA ARG A 140 -2.19 -21.61 -4.51
C ARG A 140 -1.91 -21.70 -3.02
N ARG A 141 -0.82 -22.36 -2.62
CA ARG A 141 -0.38 -22.37 -1.21
C ARG A 141 -0.01 -20.97 -0.72
N ALA A 142 0.64 -20.15 -1.54
CA ALA A 142 0.91 -18.76 -1.21
C ALA A 142 -0.38 -17.94 -1.05
N LEU A 143 -1.39 -18.15 -1.89
CA LEU A 143 -2.71 -17.52 -1.73
C LEU A 143 -3.36 -17.94 -0.39
N LEU A 144 -3.40 -19.23 -0.07
CA LEU A 144 -3.94 -19.70 1.21
C LEU A 144 -3.17 -19.12 2.40
N ALA A 145 -1.85 -19.02 2.32
CA ALA A 145 -1.00 -18.45 3.38
C ALA A 145 -1.21 -16.94 3.56
N THR A 146 -1.52 -16.22 2.49
CA THR A 146 -1.78 -14.78 2.54
C THR A 146 -3.16 -14.48 3.14
N TRP A 147 -4.13 -15.38 2.99
CA TRP A 147 -5.52 -15.17 3.41
C TRP A 147 -5.92 -15.90 4.71
N GLY A 148 -5.18 -16.92 5.14
CA GLY A 148 -5.33 -17.56 6.45
C GLY A 148 -5.17 -16.62 7.67
N PRO A 149 -4.38 -15.52 7.59
CA PRO A 149 -4.22 -14.53 8.68
C PRO A 149 -4.96 -13.20 8.48
N LEU A 150 -5.74 -12.98 7.40
CA LEU A 150 -6.39 -11.68 7.12
C LEU A 150 -7.63 -11.41 7.99
N ARG A 151 -7.47 -11.45 9.31
CA ARG A 151 -8.22 -10.58 10.20
C ARG A 151 -7.49 -9.24 10.17
N ARG A 152 -8.16 -8.23 9.61
CA ARG A 152 -7.76 -6.80 9.52
C ARG A 152 -6.71 -6.49 8.46
N SER A 153 -7.16 -5.80 7.40
CA SER A 153 -6.87 -4.37 7.13
C SER A 153 -5.78 -3.65 7.96
N ASP A 154 -4.68 -4.29 8.30
CA ASP A 154 -3.51 -3.59 8.80
C ASP A 154 -2.79 -2.99 7.58
N ARG A 155 -2.91 -1.68 7.41
CA ARG A 155 -1.96 -0.88 6.63
C ARG A 155 -0.54 -1.42 6.94
N PRO A 156 0.37 -1.53 5.95
CA PRO A 156 1.76 -1.81 6.27
C PRO A 156 2.21 -0.78 7.30
N ARG A 157 2.54 -1.24 8.53
CA ARG A 157 3.09 -0.36 9.55
C ARG A 157 4.38 0.22 8.96
N PRO A 158 4.52 1.55 8.82
CA PRO A 158 5.77 2.12 8.34
C PRO A 158 6.88 1.62 9.27
N ARG A 159 7.96 1.08 8.70
CA ARG A 159 9.17 0.73 9.45
C ARG A 159 9.67 2.02 10.12
N THR A 160 9.37 2.15 11.41
CA THR A 160 9.64 3.32 12.26
C THR A 160 11.13 3.44 12.60
N LYS A 161 11.99 3.65 11.60
CA LYS A 161 13.39 4.03 11.85
C LYS A 161 13.92 5.25 11.08
N GLU A 162 13.26 5.78 10.05
CA GLU A 162 13.87 6.87 9.26
C GLU A 162 13.11 8.21 9.15
N VAL A 163 11.83 8.29 9.50
CA VAL A 163 11.05 9.52 9.26
C VAL A 163 11.24 10.61 10.34
N ARG A 164 11.95 10.34 11.43
CA ARG A 164 12.21 11.35 12.49
C ARG A 164 13.25 12.42 12.12
N ARG A 165 13.92 12.35 10.96
CA ARG A 165 14.91 13.36 10.57
C ARG A 165 14.36 14.57 9.82
N ILE A 166 13.15 14.51 9.25
CA ILE A 166 12.65 15.61 8.39
C ILE A 166 11.78 16.62 9.16
N ALA A 167 11.13 16.22 10.26
CA ALA A 167 10.25 17.11 11.03
C ALA A 167 10.95 17.95 12.13
N GLY A 168 12.28 17.85 12.27
CA GLY A 168 13.02 18.46 13.39
C GLY A 168 13.50 19.90 13.21
N ASN A 169 13.35 20.52 12.04
CA ASN A 169 14.08 21.77 11.71
C ASN A 169 13.23 23.04 11.60
N ARG A 170 12.00 23.07 12.16
CA ARG A 170 11.11 24.26 12.06
C ARG A 170 10.69 24.87 13.39
N ALA A 171 11.50 24.73 14.44
CA ALA A 171 11.33 25.51 15.66
C ALA A 171 12.70 25.92 16.19
N LEU A 172 13.18 27.10 15.77
CA LEU A 172 14.12 27.97 16.51
C LEU A 172 14.48 29.18 15.61
N ARG A 173 13.54 30.10 15.44
CA ARG A 173 13.87 31.52 15.24
C ARG A 173 13.01 32.34 16.18
N ARG A 174 13.63 32.70 17.31
CA ARG A 174 13.20 33.82 18.17
C ARG A 174 13.32 35.13 17.36
N PRO A 175 12.47 36.11 17.67
CA PRO A 175 12.92 37.43 18.10
C PRO A 175 12.38 37.67 19.53
N GLY A 176 13.08 38.26 20.50
CA GLY A 176 14.07 39.32 20.43
C GLY A 176 13.39 40.66 20.81
N MET A 177 13.64 41.14 22.04
CA MET A 177 13.23 42.43 22.67
C MET A 177 11.81 42.49 23.27
N GLY A 178 11.57 42.97 24.50
CA GLY A 178 12.43 43.65 25.49
C GLY A 178 11.70 43.81 26.84
N PRO A 179 12.35 44.37 27.89
CA PRO A 179 11.87 44.34 29.27
C PRO A 179 11.13 45.63 29.65
N ARG A 180 9.96 45.55 30.31
CA ARG A 180 9.42 46.67 31.10
C ARG A 180 8.61 46.23 32.33
N GLU A 181 9.19 46.57 33.47
CA GLU A 181 8.57 47.23 34.63
C GLU A 181 7.40 46.56 35.35
N ARG A 182 7.72 46.01 36.53
CA ARG A 182 6.79 45.85 37.64
C ARG A 182 6.53 47.22 38.26
N SER A 183 5.28 47.66 38.24
CA SER A 183 4.76 48.68 39.16
C SER A 183 3.56 48.09 39.88
N GLY A 184 3.54 48.24 41.21
CA GLY A 184 2.40 47.93 42.06
C GLY A 184 1.28 48.99 41.97
N TYR A 185 0.39 48.93 42.97
CA TYR A 185 -0.97 49.50 43.08
C TYR A 185 -2.04 48.52 42.55
N ARG A 186 -3.02 48.03 43.32
CA ARG A 186 -3.53 48.30 44.68
C ARG A 186 -3.94 46.97 45.32
#